data_AF-R5CMK2-F1
#
_entry.id   AF-R5CMK2-F1
#
_cell.length_a   1.000
_cell.length_b   1.000
_cell.length_c   1.000
_cell.angle_alpha   90.00
_cell.angle_beta   90.00
_cell.angle_gamma   90.00
#
_symmetry.space_group_name_H-M   'P 1'
#
loop_
_entity.id
_entity.type
_entity.pdbx_description
1 polymer ?
#
loop_
_entity_poly.entity_id
_entity_poly.type
_entity_poly.pdbx_seq_one_letter_code
_entity_poly.pdbx_strand_id
1 'polypeptide(L)' 'MECFKIRTYGRMELAQAYCPDMNPRAAYHKLSLWIDRYPNLREQLAAIGASPKSRTYTPAQVKLIVEALGEP' A
#
# COMPACT_ATOMS: atom_id res chain seq x y z
N MET A 1 -4.56 20.43 5.73
CA MET A 1 -5.22 19.31 5.01
C MET A 1 -4.30 18.91 3.89
N GLU A 2 -3.40 17.95 4.16
CA GLU A 2 -2.56 17.39 3.11
C GLU A 2 -3.41 16.36 2.36
N CYS A 3 -3.77 16.66 1.11
CA CYS A 3 -4.40 15.66 0.25
C CYS A 3 -3.39 14.56 -0.05
N PHE A 4 -3.79 13.30 0.18
CA PHE A 4 -3.02 12.15 -0.27
C PHE A 4 -2.85 12.20 -1.80
N LYS A 5 -1.64 11.97 -2.30
CA LYS A 5 -1.34 12.08 -3.74
C LYS A 5 -0.93 10.72 -4.29
N ILE A 6 -1.66 10.21 -5.28
CA ILE A 6 -1.28 8.95 -5.94
C ILE A 6 0.02 9.17 -6.74
N ARG A 7 1.14 8.70 -6.20
CA ARG A 7 2.46 8.71 -6.81
C ARG A 7 3.19 7.40 -6.51
N THR A 8 4.41 7.24 -7.02
CA THR A 8 5.26 6.13 -6.58
C THR A 8 5.63 6.35 -5.12
N TYR A 9 5.34 5.36 -4.27
CA TYR A 9 5.70 5.38 -2.86
C TYR A 9 6.69 4.25 -2.54
N GLY A 10 7.59 4.50 -1.59
CA GLY A 10 8.28 3.39 -0.93
C GLY A 10 7.28 2.50 -0.20
N ARG A 11 7.50 1.18 -0.16
CA ARG A 11 6.58 0.25 0.52
C ARG A 11 6.35 0.58 2.00
N MET A 12 7.40 1.10 2.65
CA MET A 12 7.34 1.56 4.04
C MET A 12 6.77 2.97 4.14
N GLU A 13 7.07 3.85 3.18
CA GLU A 13 6.53 5.21 3.11
C GLU A 13 5.00 5.18 2.98
N LEU A 14 4.46 4.37 2.06
CA LEU A 14 3.01 4.19 1.91
C LEU A 14 2.39 3.64 3.19
N ALA A 15 3.03 2.63 3.79
CA ALA A 15 2.52 2.05 5.02
C ALA A 15 2.53 3.03 6.21
N GLN A 16 3.53 3.90 6.30
CA GLN A 16 3.58 4.95 7.31
C GLN A 16 2.58 6.06 7.04
N ALA A 17 2.20 6.35 5.79
CA ALA A 17 1.10 7.26 5.51
C ALA A 17 -0.20 6.76 6.17
N TYR A 18 -0.50 5.46 6.05
CA TYR A 18 -1.64 4.82 6.72
C TYR A 18 -1.50 4.67 8.23
N CYS A 19 -0.27 4.55 8.74
CA CYS A 19 0.02 4.26 10.14
C CYS A 19 1.23 5.08 10.61
N PRO A 20 1.07 6.40 10.80
CA PRO A 20 2.20 7.30 11.11
C PRO A 20 2.80 7.04 12.50
N ASP A 21 1.99 6.55 13.44
CA ASP A 21 2.41 6.25 14.82
C ASP A 21 3.24 4.94 14.92
N MET A 22 3.26 4.13 13.85
CA MET A 22 3.94 2.85 13.84
C MET A 22 5.33 2.93 13.23
N ASN A 23 6.24 2.09 13.73
CA ASN A 23 7.53 1.89 13.08
C ASN A 23 7.32 1.38 11.64
N PRO A 24 8.18 1.76 10.68
CA PRO A 24 7.95 1.49 9.25
C PRO A 24 7.82 -0.01 8.91
N ARG A 25 8.43 -0.89 9.72
CA ARG A 25 8.33 -2.34 9.54
C ARG A 25 6.99 -2.89 10.01
N ALA A 26 6.50 -2.44 11.17
CA ALA A 26 5.20 -2.80 11.71
C ALA A 26 4.06 -2.21 10.88
N ALA A 27 4.21 -0.95 10.44
CA ALA A 27 3.29 -0.31 9.50
C ALA A 27 3.17 -1.15 8.22
N TYR A 28 4.31 -1.55 7.62
CA TYR A 28 4.30 -2.40 6.44
C TYR A 28 3.65 -3.77 6.69
N HIS A 29 3.94 -4.41 7.83
CA HIS A 29 3.33 -5.69 8.18
C HIS A 29 1.80 -5.55 8.31
N LYS A 30 1.33 -4.46 8.94
CA LYS A 30 -0.09 -4.15 9.08
C LYS A 30 -0.75 -3.88 7.72
N LEU A 31 -0.12 -3.08 6.87
CA LEU A 31 -0.58 -2.84 5.49
C LEU A 31 -0.64 -4.15 4.70
N SER A 32 0.37 -5.02 4.82
CA SER A 32 0.37 -6.33 4.15
C SER A 32 -0.75 -7.23 4.64
N LEU A 33 -1.05 -7.22 5.95
CA LEU A 33 -2.18 -7.97 6.51
C LEU A 33 -3.51 -7.43 6.00
N TRP A 34 -3.63 -6.11 5.86
CA TRP A 34 -4.81 -5.51 5.23
C TRP A 34 -4.93 -5.97 3.79
N ILE A 35 -3.87 -5.88 2.99
CA ILE A 35 -3.88 -6.35 1.59
C ILE A 35 -4.27 -7.83 1.48
N ASP A 36 -3.81 -8.68 2.40
CA ASP A 36 -4.14 -10.10 2.43
C ASP A 36 -5.59 -10.38 2.83
N ARG A 37 -6.15 -9.53 3.71
CA ARG A 37 -7.54 -9.62 4.17
C ARG A 37 -8.56 -9.22 3.10
N TYR A 38 -8.17 -8.41 2.11
CA TYR A 38 -9.04 -8.04 0.99
C TYR A 38 -8.88 -9.05 -0.17
N PRO A 39 -9.87 -9.97 -0.36
CA PRO A 39 -9.84 -10.86 -1.51
C PRO A 39 -9.85 -10.03 -2.80
N ASN A 40 -9.15 -10.50 -3.82
CA ASN A 40 -8.91 -9.81 -5.11
C ASN A 40 -7.89 -8.66 -5.10
N LEU A 41 -7.57 -8.01 -3.97
CA LEU A 41 -6.60 -6.90 -4.00
C LEU A 41 -5.20 -7.41 -4.29
N ARG A 42 -4.80 -8.50 -3.63
CA ARG A 42 -3.50 -9.14 -3.85
C ARG A 42 -3.34 -9.68 -5.28
N GLU A 43 -4.41 -10.21 -5.84
CA GLU A 43 -4.45 -10.70 -7.23
C GLU A 43 -4.39 -9.56 -8.24
N GLN A 44 -5.14 -8.47 -8.03
CA GLN A 44 -5.07 -7.28 -8.87
C GLN A 44 -3.69 -6.63 -8.85
N LEU A 45 -3.08 -6.54 -7.65
CA LEU A 45 -1.70 -6.09 -7.50
C LEU A 45 -0.74 -6.99 -8.29
N ALA A 46 -0.88 -8.32 -8.17
CA ALA A 46 -0.07 -9.26 -8.93
C ALA A 46 -0.29 -9.15 -10.45
N ALA A 47 -1.52 -8.92 -10.90
CA ALA A 47 -1.88 -8.77 -12.31
C ALA A 47 -1.22 -7.56 -12.97
N ILE A 48 -0.99 -6.48 -12.22
CA ILE A 48 -0.23 -5.29 -12.67
C ILE A 48 1.28 -5.38 -12.37
N GLY A 49 1.77 -6.58 -12.03
CA GLY A 49 3.20 -6.85 -11.83
C GLY A 49 3.73 -6.47 -10.44
N ALA A 50 2.87 -6.28 -9.44
CA ALA A 50 3.33 -6.11 -8.07
C ALA A 50 3.92 -7.43 -7.55
N SER A 51 5.14 -7.34 -7.03
CA SER A 51 5.78 -8.48 -6.38
C SER A 51 5.93 -8.19 -4.88
N PRO A 52 5.83 -9.21 -4.01
CA PRO A 52 6.11 -9.03 -2.58
C PRO A 52 7.58 -8.66 -2.30
N LYS A 53 8.47 -8.84 -3.29
CA LYS A 53 9.87 -8.44 -3.24
C LYS A 53 10.09 -6.98 -3.66
N SER A 54 9.10 -6.33 -4.29
CA SER A 54 9.18 -4.95 -4.70
C SER A 54 9.37 -4.04 -3.47
N ARG A 55 10.26 -3.06 -3.60
CA ARG A 55 10.54 -2.07 -2.54
C ARG A 55 9.69 -0.82 -2.64
N THR A 56 8.95 -0.68 -3.74
CA THR A 56 8.11 0.46 -4.08
C THR A 56 6.77 -0.01 -4.61
N TYR A 57 5.75 0.81 -4.41
CA TYR A 57 4.46 0.68 -5.06
C TYR A 57 4.37 1.72 -6.17
N THR A 58 4.01 1.28 -7.38
CA THR A 58 3.77 2.17 -8.51
C THR A 58 2.47 2.97 -8.30
N PRO A 59 2.26 4.09 -9.01
CA PRO A 59 1.02 4.87 -8.88
C PRO A 59 -0.24 4.03 -9.12
N ALA A 60 -0.19 3.07 -10.06
CA ALA A 60 -1.29 2.14 -10.32
C ALA A 60 -1.55 1.20 -9.13
N GLN A 61 -0.50 0.69 -8.49
CA GLN A 61 -0.62 -0.15 -7.29
C GLN A 61 -1.15 0.63 -6.09
N VAL A 62 -0.65 1.87 -5.91
CA VAL A 62 -1.11 2.76 -4.85
C VAL A 62 -2.58 3.09 -5.03
N LYS A 63 -3.01 3.37 -6.27
CA LYS A 63 -4.42 3.61 -6.58
C LYS A 63 -5.30 2.43 -6.15
N LEU A 64 -4.93 1.20 -6.50
CA LEU A 64 -5.67 0.00 -6.07
C LEU A 64 -5.73 -0.15 -4.54
N ILE A 65 -4.61 0.09 -3.86
CA ILE A 65 -4.53 0.02 -2.40
C ILE A 65 -5.45 1.06 -1.77
N VAL A 66 -5.45 2.30 -2.29
CA VAL A 66 -6.32 3.39 -1.82
C VAL A 66 -7.79 3.13 -2.15
N GLU A 67 -8.10 2.58 -3.31
CA GLU A 67 -9.48 2.21 -3.69
C GLU A 67 -10.04 1.10 -2.78
N ALA A 68 -9.19 0.19 -2.29
CA ALA A 68 -9.59 -0.89 -1.42
C ALA A 68 -9.58 -0.55 0.09
N LEU A 69 -8.58 0.21 0.55
CA LEU A 69 -8.37 0.54 1.97
C LEU A 69 -8.87 1.94 2.36
N GLY A 70 -9.10 2.83 1.39
CA GLY A 70 -9.36 4.25 1.60
C GLY A 70 -8.09 5.10 1.52
N GLU A 71 -8.26 6.42 1.46
CA GLU A 71 -7.17 7.39 1.56
C GLU A 71 -6.63 7.44 3.01
N PRO A 72 -5.30 7.42 3.22
CA PRO A 72 -4.70 7.56 4.54
C PRO A 72 -4.84 8.97 5.13
#